data_AF-A0A2E7EAC8-F1
#
_entry.id   AF-A0A2E7EAC8-F1
#
_cell.length_a   1.000
_cell.length_b   1.000
_cell.length_c   1.000
_cell.angle_alpha   90.00
_cell.angle_beta   90.00
_cell.angle_gamma   90.00
#
_symmetry.space_group_name_H-M   'P 1'
#
loop_
_entity.id
_entity.type
_entity.pdbx_description
1 polymer ?
#
loop_
_entity_poly.entity_id
_entity_poly.type
_entity_poly.pdbx_seq_one_letter_code
_entity_poly.pdbx_strand_id
1 'polypeptide(L)'
;MGLKFEDIKSLEKPYSQSIILYLYWASLAITVVTGVTSMFEEGFTFFAFVRGLFIIGFGGIMCRLMAEAAQVLFRIESHLRTIAENGQSLSSVKKETNSVPAEDKTIEPDSAKAGEV
;
A
#
# COMPACT_ATOMS: atom_id res chain seq x y z
N MET A 1 22.48 -10.43 -9.41
CA MET A 1 21.02 -10.56 -9.55
C MET A 1 20.52 -9.24 -10.10
N GLY A 2 20.43 -9.13 -11.43
CA GLY A 2 20.18 -7.86 -12.12
C GLY A 2 18.69 -7.59 -12.21
N LEU A 3 18.22 -6.58 -11.48
CA LEU A 3 16.88 -6.03 -11.68
C LEU A 3 16.87 -5.30 -13.03
N LYS A 4 16.00 -5.73 -13.94
CA LYS A 4 15.86 -5.11 -15.26
C LYS A 4 14.95 -3.88 -15.15
N PHE A 5 15.34 -2.80 -15.81
CA PHE A 5 14.59 -1.54 -15.83
C PHE A 5 13.18 -1.68 -16.44
N GLU A 6 12.93 -2.75 -17.20
CA GLU A 6 11.62 -3.09 -17.78
C GLU A 6 10.58 -3.50 -16.71
N ASP A 7 11.02 -4.10 -15.60
CA ASP A 7 10.15 -4.40 -14.46
C ASP A 7 9.70 -3.11 -13.77
N ILE A 8 10.57 -2.08 -13.75
CA ILE A 8 10.29 -0.77 -13.15
C ILE A 8 9.21 -0.03 -13.95
N LYS A 9 9.16 -0.24 -15.27
CA LYS A 9 8.15 0.38 -16.14
C LYS A 9 6.79 -0.34 -16.09
N SER A 10 6.74 -1.59 -15.63
CA SER A 10 5.50 -2.36 -15.44
C SER A 10 4.83 -2.14 -14.06
N LEU A 11 5.39 -1.26 -13.22
CA LEU A 11 4.87 -0.90 -11.87
C LEU A 11 3.67 0.06 -11.88
N GLU A 12 2.92 0.14 -12.97
CA GLU A 12 1.69 0.95 -13.06
C GLU A 12 0.51 0.34 -12.26
N LYS A 13 0.70 -0.87 -11.69
CA LYS A 13 -0.26 -1.53 -10.78
C LYS A 13 0.27 -1.62 -9.35
N PRO A 14 -0.61 -1.65 -8.33
CA PRO A 14 -0.33 -1.26 -6.95
C PRO A 14 0.53 -2.31 -6.21
N TYR A 15 1.83 -2.34 -6.51
CA TYR A 15 2.85 -3.11 -5.78
C TYR A 15 3.46 -2.31 -4.62
N SER A 16 2.76 -1.26 -4.16
CA SER A 16 3.36 -0.18 -3.37
C SER A 16 3.94 -0.65 -2.04
N GLN A 17 3.39 -1.71 -1.43
CA GLN A 17 3.89 -2.17 -0.13
C GLN A 17 5.17 -3.02 -0.24
N SER A 18 5.28 -3.87 -1.26
CA SER A 18 6.45 -4.75 -1.44
C SER A 18 7.65 -3.99 -2.01
N ILE A 19 7.42 -3.08 -2.96
CA ILE A 19 8.50 -2.30 -3.57
C ILE A 19 9.23 -1.42 -2.54
N ILE A 20 8.48 -0.89 -1.57
CA ILE A 20 9.04 -0.02 -0.54
C ILE A 20 9.88 -0.80 0.47
N LEU A 21 9.57 -2.09 0.69
CA LEU A 21 10.40 -2.96 1.49
C LEU A 21 11.75 -3.19 0.81
N TYR A 22 11.76 -3.42 -0.50
CA TYR A 22 13.01 -3.52 -1.26
C TYR A 22 13.80 -2.21 -1.24
N LEU A 23 13.12 -1.06 -1.35
CA LEU A 23 13.74 0.25 -1.22
C LEU A 23 14.32 0.50 0.18
N TYR A 24 13.65 0.03 1.23
CA TYR A 24 14.15 0.10 2.61
C TYR A 24 15.47 -0.65 2.75
N TRP A 25 15.55 -1.90 2.28
CA TRP A 25 16.79 -2.67 2.33
C TRP A 25 17.91 -2.02 1.50
N ALA A 26 17.59 -1.45 0.34
CA ALA A 26 18.55 -0.70 -0.48
C ALA A 26 19.04 0.57 0.23
N SER A 27 18.13 1.36 0.83
CA SER A 27 18.47 2.56 1.59
C SER A 27 19.31 2.24 2.82
N LEU A 28 18.98 1.17 3.54
CA LEU A 28 19.75 0.69 4.69
C LEU A 28 21.18 0.31 4.27
N ALA A 29 21.31 -0.41 3.15
CA ALA A 29 22.62 -0.76 2.60
C ALA A 29 23.44 0.50 2.26
N ILE A 30 22.83 1.52 1.65
CA ILE A 30 23.48 2.79 1.36
C ILE A 30 23.90 3.49 2.67
N THR A 31 23.04 3.57 3.67
CA THR A 31 23.37 4.21 4.95
C THR A 31 24.55 3.52 5.64
N VAL A 32 24.59 2.19 5.63
CA VAL A 32 25.71 1.43 6.18
C VAL A 32 26.98 1.70 5.38
N VAL A 33 26.93 1.63 4.05
CA VAL A 33 28.10 1.89 3.19
C VAL A 33 28.60 3.32 3.40
N THR A 34 27.74 4.32 3.35
CA THR A 34 28.09 5.73 3.58
C THR A 34 28.67 5.93 4.97
N GLY A 35 28.10 5.31 6.00
CA GLY A 35 28.61 5.39 7.36
C GLY A 35 29.98 4.74 7.52
N VAL A 36 30.22 3.61 6.84
CA VAL A 36 31.53 2.94 6.80
C VAL A 36 32.53 3.80 6.04
N THR A 37 32.22 4.30 4.84
CA THR A 37 33.14 5.14 4.06
C THR A 37 33.48 6.43 4.78
N SER A 38 32.52 7.02 5.50
CA SER A 38 32.70 8.20 6.35
C SER A 38 33.77 8.02 7.45
N MET A 39 34.03 6.77 7.88
CA MET A 39 35.07 6.46 8.87
C MET A 39 36.49 6.50 8.28
N PHE A 40 36.65 6.37 6.96
CA PHE A 40 37.95 6.32 6.29
C PHE A 40 38.25 7.58 5.45
N GLU A 41 37.27 8.48 5.29
CA GLU A 41 37.33 9.64 4.39
C GLU A 41 38.38 10.69 4.79
N GLU A 42 38.54 10.96 6.09
CA GLU A 42 39.52 11.93 6.62
C GLU A 42 40.75 11.22 7.26
N GLY A 43 40.97 9.94 6.93
CA GLY A 43 41.96 9.08 7.57
C GLY A 43 41.47 8.42 8.86
N PHE A 44 42.26 7.49 9.40
CA PHE A 44 41.94 6.70 10.60
C PHE A 44 42.06 7.54 11.89
N THR A 45 41.23 8.56 12.02
CA THR A 45 41.14 9.37 13.24
C THR A 45 40.00 8.87 14.11
N PHE A 46 40.19 8.95 15.44
CA PHE A 46 39.15 8.57 16.41
C PHE A 46 37.84 9.35 16.19
N PHE A 47 37.95 10.61 15.75
CA PHE A 47 36.80 11.46 15.49
C PHE A 47 36.00 11.01 14.25
N ALA A 48 36.68 10.65 13.15
CA ALA A 48 36.04 10.11 11.95
C ALA A 48 35.33 8.77 12.24
N PHE A 49 35.95 7.91 13.06
CA PHE A 49 35.34 6.65 13.50
C PHE A 49 34.04 6.86 14.29
N VAL A 50 34.06 7.76 15.29
CA VAL A 50 32.86 8.07 16.09
C VAL A 50 31.78 8.74 15.24
N ARG A 51 32.14 9.65 14.32
CA ARG A 51 31.21 10.27 13.37
C ARG A 51 30.52 9.22 12.50
N GLY A 52 31.28 8.30 11.91
CA GLY A 52 30.72 7.23 11.08
C GLY A 52 29.79 6.31 11.89
N LEU A 53 30.15 5.98 13.14
CA LEU A 53 29.31 5.15 14.00
C LEU A 53 28.01 5.87 14.37
N PHE A 54 28.08 7.18 14.59
CA PHE A 54 26.91 8.02 14.82
C PHE A 54 26.00 8.08 13.59
N ILE A 55 26.56 8.17 12.38
CA ILE A 55 25.81 8.13 11.12
C ILE A 55 25.12 6.79 10.92
N ILE A 56 25.79 5.66 11.20
CA ILE A 56 25.18 4.33 11.09
C ILE A 56 24.07 4.16 12.13
N GLY A 57 24.33 4.54 13.39
CA GLY A 57 23.36 4.41 14.47
C GLY A 57 22.14 5.32 14.28
N PHE A 58 22.38 6.63 14.20
CA PHE A 58 21.32 7.63 14.11
C PHE A 58 20.64 7.61 12.73
N GLY A 59 21.41 7.42 11.66
CA GLY A 59 20.89 7.29 10.29
C GLY A 59 20.09 6.00 10.11
N GLY A 60 20.48 4.89 10.74
CA GLY A 60 19.72 3.64 10.73
C GLY A 60 18.35 3.77 11.41
N ILE A 61 18.30 4.47 12.55
CA ILE A 61 17.05 4.73 13.28
C ILE A 61 16.12 5.62 12.45
N MET A 62 16.64 6.72 11.88
CA MET A 62 15.84 7.62 11.05
C MET A 62 15.36 6.95 9.77
N CYS A 63 16.18 6.11 9.14
CA CYS A 63 15.78 5.29 7.99
C CYS A 63 14.60 4.37 8.35
N ARG A 64 14.62 3.76 9.54
CA ARG A 64 13.52 2.90 10.02
C ARG A 64 12.22 3.69 10.23
N LEU A 65 12.31 4.87 10.84
CA LEU A 65 11.15 5.73 11.10
C LEU A 65 10.52 6.26 9.80
N MET A 66 11.36 6.68 8.84
CA MET A 66 10.91 7.16 7.52
C MET A 66 10.37 6.04 6.64
N ALA A 67 10.95 4.84 6.72
CA ALA A 67 10.44 3.66 6.01
C ALA A 67 9.07 3.22 6.53
N GLU A 68 8.88 3.22 7.84
CA GLU A 68 7.60 2.88 8.48
C GLU A 68 6.52 3.91 8.12
N ALA A 69 6.86 5.21 8.11
CA ALA A 69 5.97 6.27 7.65
C ALA A 69 5.60 6.14 6.16
N ALA A 70 6.58 5.85 5.29
CA ALA A 70 6.34 5.63 3.87
C ALA A 70 5.43 4.42 3.63
N GLN A 71 5.70 3.29 4.29
CA GLN A 71 4.85 2.10 4.25
C GLN A 71 3.40 2.42 4.65
N VAL A 72 3.22 3.18 5.73
CA VAL A 72 1.88 3.58 6.20
C VAL A 72 1.17 4.50 5.21
N LEU A 73 1.89 5.42 4.58
CA LEU A 73 1.33 6.34 3.57
C LEU A 73 0.79 5.57 2.35
N PHE A 74 1.58 4.64 1.83
CA PHE A 74 1.19 3.80 0.70
C PHE A 74 0.08 2.81 1.05
N ARG A 75 0.01 2.38 2.31
CA ARG A 75 -1.13 1.62 2.81
C ARG A 75 -2.40 2.46 2.70
N ILE A 76 -2.41 3.73 3.09
CA ILE A 76 -3.60 4.60 2.99
C ILE A 76 -4.04 4.79 1.53
N GLU A 77 -3.08 5.02 0.62
CA GLU A 77 -3.38 5.16 -0.81
C GLU A 77 -4.10 3.92 -1.36
N SER A 78 -3.61 2.72 -1.05
CA SER A 78 -4.25 1.47 -1.49
C SER A 78 -5.69 1.32 -0.96
N HIS A 79 -5.94 1.73 0.30
CA HIS A 79 -7.28 1.68 0.88
C HIS A 79 -8.23 2.71 0.23
N LEU A 80 -7.75 3.92 -0.08
CA LEU A 80 -8.53 4.94 -0.79
C LEU A 80 -8.90 4.49 -2.21
N ARG A 81 -8.00 3.81 -2.91
CA ARG A 81 -8.23 3.28 -4.25
C ARG A 81 -9.33 2.21 -4.25
N THR A 82 -9.33 1.31 -3.27
CA THR A 82 -10.39 0.31 -3.09
C THR A 82 -11.75 0.93 -2.77
N ILE A 83 -11.79 1.99 -1.95
CA ILE A 83 -13.04 2.70 -1.64
C ILE A 83 -13.61 3.36 -2.90
N ALA A 84 -12.77 3.97 -3.73
CA ALA A 84 -13.19 4.61 -4.98
C ALA A 84 -13.80 3.60 -5.98
N GLU A 85 -13.18 2.42 -6.11
CA GLU A 85 -13.68 1.34 -6.98
C GLU A 85 -15.04 0.79 -6.48
N ASN A 86 -15.16 0.56 -5.17
CA ASN A 86 -16.42 0.07 -4.57
C ASN A 86 -17.56 1.10 -4.70
N GLY A 87 -17.26 2.40 -4.58
CA GLY A 87 -18.23 3.47 -4.77
C GLY A 87 -18.84 3.50 -6.17
N GLN A 88 -18.04 3.23 -7.21
CA GLN A 88 -18.56 3.14 -8.58
C GLN A 88 -19.47 1.93 -8.78
N SER A 89 -19.12 0.76 -8.26
CA SER A 89 -19.94 -0.46 -8.38
C SER A 89 -21.31 -0.35 -7.70
N LEU A 90 -21.41 0.36 -6.58
CA LEU A 90 -22.68 0.63 -5.91
C LEU A 90 -23.57 1.60 -6.70
N SER A 91 -22.96 2.55 -7.42
CA SER A 91 -23.71 3.47 -8.27
C SER A 91 -24.36 2.77 -9.47
N SER A 92 -23.70 1.75 -10.03
CA SER A 92 -24.25 0.91 -11.10
C SER A 92 -25.32 -0.05 -10.57
N VAL A 93 -25.09 -0.70 -9.42
CA VAL A 93 -26.12 -1.55 -8.78
C VAL A 93 -27.36 -0.73 -8.43
N LYS A 94 -27.21 0.47 -7.84
CA LYS A 94 -28.35 1.35 -7.54
C LYS A 94 -29.09 1.83 -8.79
N LYS A 95 -28.39 1.95 -9.92
CA LYS A 95 -29.01 2.25 -11.23
C LYS A 95 -29.86 1.07 -11.72
N GLU A 96 -29.35 -0.15 -11.61
CA GLU A 96 -30.08 -1.36 -11.97
C GLU A 96 -31.29 -1.59 -11.05
N THR A 97 -31.13 -1.44 -9.73
CA THR A 97 -32.23 -1.61 -8.77
C THR A 97 -33.34 -0.58 -8.95
N ASN A 98 -32.99 0.65 -9.37
CA ASN A 98 -33.96 1.73 -9.62
C ASN A 98 -34.57 1.68 -11.03
N SER A 99 -34.10 0.77 -11.88
CA SER A 99 -34.67 0.49 -13.21
C SER A 99 -35.56 -0.76 -13.23
N VAL A 100 -35.55 -1.57 -12.16
CA VAL A 100 -36.56 -2.63 -11.96
C VAL A 100 -37.83 -1.93 -11.47
N PRO A 101 -38.92 -1.90 -12.27
CA PRO A 101 -40.20 -1.40 -11.79
C PRO A 101 -40.60 -2.19 -10.56
N ALA A 102 -41.17 -1.51 -9.56
CA ALA A 102 -41.81 -2.15 -8.43
C ALA A 102 -43.07 -2.89 -8.90
N GLU A 103 -42.91 -3.97 -9.66
CA GLU A 103 -43.97 -4.87 -10.07
C GLU A 103 -43.59 -6.27 -9.60
N ASP A 104 -43.83 -6.51 -8.31
CA ASP A 104 -44.40 -7.78 -7.81
C ASP A 104 -44.48 -7.70 -6.28
N LYS A 105 -45.48 -6.95 -5.80
CA LYS A 105 -46.04 -7.12 -4.46
C LYS A 105 -47.56 -7.03 -4.56
N THR A 106 -48.13 -7.86 -5.41
CA THR A 106 -49.55 -8.22 -5.36
C THR A 106 -49.65 -9.72 -5.26
N ILE A 107 -49.26 -10.26 -4.11
CA ILE A 107 -49.68 -11.59 -3.69
C ILE A 107 -50.13 -11.49 -2.23
N GLU A 108 -51.36 -11.03 -2.03
CA GLU A 108 -52.31 -11.56 -1.04
C GLU A 108 -53.74 -11.21 -1.53
N PRO A 109 -54.79 -12.02 -1.32
CA PRO A 109 -54.88 -13.37 -0.79
C PRO A 109 -55.53 -14.37 -1.79
N ASP A 110 -55.06 -15.62 -1.78
CA ASP A 110 -55.70 -16.74 -2.47
C ASP A 110 -57.09 -17.00 -1.86
N SER A 111 -58.10 -16.47 -2.54
CA SER A 111 -59.51 -16.75 -2.32
C SER A 111 -59.88 -18.01 -3.12
N ALA A 112 -59.47 -19.18 -2.62
CA ALA A 112 -59.89 -20.45 -3.21
C ALA A 112 -60.01 -21.57 -2.17
N LYS A 113 -61.09 -21.54 -1.38
CA LYS A 113 -61.78 -22.76 -0.94
C LYS A 113 -63.29 -22.53 -0.91
N ALA A 114 -63.89 -22.55 -2.09
CA ALA A 114 -65.22 -23.09 -2.27
C ALA A 114 -65.10 -24.62 -2.31
N GLY A 115 -65.89 -25.32 -1.48
CA GLY A 115 -66.10 -26.76 -1.58
C GLY A 115 -65.73 -27.55 -0.33
N GLU A 116 -66.62 -27.56 0.65
CA GLU A 116 -66.93 -28.79 1.39
C GLU A 116 -68.41 -28.81 1.75
N VAL A 117 -68.97 -30.00 1.57
CA VAL A 117 -70.36 -30.46 1.72
C VAL A 117 -70.93 -30.29 3.12
#